data_AF-A0A6I2I575-F1
#
_entry.id   AF-A0A6I2I575-F1
#
_cell.length_a   1.000
_cell.length_b   1.000
_cell.length_c   1.000
_cell.angle_alpha   90.00
_cell.angle_beta   90.00
_cell.angle_gamma   90.00
#
_symmetry.space_group_name_H-M   'P 1'
#
loop_
_entity.id
_entity.type
_entity.pdbx_description
1 polymer ?
#
loop_
_entity_poly.entity_id
_entity_poly.type
_entity_poly.pdbx_seq_one_letter_code
_entity_poly.pdbx_strand_id
1 'polypeptide(L)'
;MPFRTAIKWAHRAITLGLLALVVGFWWLNYQPNVRANDALQRSYQLSERQWLYMTVSRDGGATVPTVYRYYLTGQLQGTDAAIVQQLSAGTPVIEGAGSISEARVDQNGDIDITYAGKVLTLNGSFADVRLKIKQ
;
A
#
# COMPACT_ATOMS: atom_id res chain seq x y z
N MET A 1 47.72 17.93 30.63
CA MET A 1 46.32 17.53 30.91
C MET A 1 45.81 16.54 29.85
N PRO A 2 46.27 15.27 29.85
CA PRO A 2 45.96 14.29 28.80
C PRO A 2 44.57 13.64 28.90
N PHE A 3 43.98 13.60 30.11
CA PHE A 3 42.69 12.96 30.36
C PHE A 3 41.52 13.60 29.59
N ARG A 4 41.52 14.92 29.42
CA ARG A 4 40.47 15.64 28.66
C ARG A 4 40.47 15.29 27.17
N THR A 5 41.63 14.95 26.62
CA THR A 5 41.79 14.59 25.20
C THR A 5 41.34 13.14 24.97
N ALA A 6 41.68 12.23 25.88
CA ALA A 6 41.26 10.84 25.83
C ALA A 6 39.73 10.69 25.93
N ILE A 7 39.08 11.44 26.82
CA ILE A 7 37.61 11.43 26.97
C ILE A 7 36.91 11.92 25.70
N LYS A 8 37.43 12.96 25.04
CA LYS A 8 36.87 13.47 23.77
C LYS A 8 37.02 12.46 22.63
N TRP A 9 38.14 11.74 22.58
CA TRP A 9 38.37 10.68 21.59
C TRP A 9 37.50 9.46 21.84
N ALA A 10 37.37 9.03 23.11
CA ALA A 10 36.48 7.95 23.50
C ALA A 10 35.02 8.29 23.14
N HIS A 11 34.58 9.51 23.45
CA HIS A 11 33.24 9.98 23.09
C HIS A 11 33.04 9.97 21.57
N ARG A 12 34.01 10.49 20.78
CA ARG A 12 33.94 10.44 19.31
C ARG A 12 33.85 9.01 18.77
N ALA A 13 34.64 8.08 19.30
CA ALA A 13 34.61 6.69 18.89
C ALA A 13 33.26 6.03 19.17
N ILE A 14 32.70 6.28 20.36
CA ILE A 14 31.38 5.78 20.76
C ILE A 14 30.28 6.36 19.85
N THR A 15 30.29 7.68 19.60
CA THR A 15 29.29 8.33 18.74
C THR A 15 29.36 7.83 17.29
N LEU A 16 30.56 7.62 16.75
CA LEU A 16 30.74 7.04 15.42
C LEU A 16 30.27 5.58 15.37
N GLY A 17 30.58 4.78 16.39
CA GLY A 17 30.11 3.41 16.50
C GLY A 17 28.58 3.34 16.57
N LEU A 18 27.96 4.19 17.37
CA LEU A 18 26.51 4.28 17.48
C LEU A 18 25.87 4.72 16.14
N LEU A 19 26.45 5.71 15.46
CA LEU A 19 25.96 6.17 14.17
C LEU A 19 26.04 5.08 13.11
N ALA A 20 27.14 4.33 13.05
CA ALA A 20 27.27 3.19 12.15
C ALA A 20 26.21 2.10 12.45
N LEU A 21 25.93 1.84 13.73
CA LEU A 21 24.92 0.88 14.16
C LEU A 21 23.51 1.34 13.74
N VAL A 22 23.17 2.62 13.94
CA VAL A 22 21.87 3.17 13.53
C VAL A 22 21.70 3.13 12.01
N VAL A 23 22.71 3.54 11.25
CA VAL A 23 22.66 3.51 9.78
C VAL A 23 22.57 2.08 9.27
N GLY A 24 23.35 1.15 9.83
CA GLY A 24 23.29 -0.26 9.49
C GLY A 24 21.94 -0.89 9.82
N PHE A 25 21.40 -0.58 11.00
CA PHE A 25 20.07 -1.03 11.39
C PHE A 25 18.99 -0.48 10.46
N TRP A 26 19.04 0.81 10.12
CA TRP A 26 18.11 1.43 9.17
C TRP A 26 18.18 0.77 7.79
N TRP A 27 19.39 0.52 7.29
CA TRP A 27 19.61 -0.14 6.00
C TRP A 27 19.07 -1.58 5.99
N LEU A 28 19.35 -2.38 7.03
CA LEU A 28 18.88 -3.77 7.12
C LEU A 28 17.36 -3.88 7.28
N ASN A 29 16.73 -2.88 7.90
CA ASN A 29 15.27 -2.82 8.07
C ASN A 29 14.57 -2.05 6.93
N TYR A 30 15.31 -1.57 5.93
CA TYR A 30 14.71 -0.93 4.77
C TYR A 30 13.99 -1.99 3.93
N GLN A 31 12.67 -2.07 4.08
CA GLN A 31 11.82 -2.87 3.24
C GLN A 31 11.33 -2.00 2.07
N PRO A 32 11.80 -2.22 0.83
CA PRO A 32 11.26 -1.51 -0.32
C PRO A 32 9.76 -1.81 -0.44
N ASN A 33 8.98 -0.79 -0.79
CA ASN A 33 7.54 -0.95 -0.92
C ASN A 33 7.23 -1.85 -2.14
N VAL A 34 7.03 -3.14 -1.90
CA VAL A 34 6.76 -4.16 -2.93
C VAL A 34 5.54 -3.80 -3.78
N ARG A 35 4.59 -3.03 -3.22
CA ARG A 35 3.38 -2.58 -3.92
C ARG A 35 3.65 -1.48 -4.95
N ALA A 36 4.81 -0.82 -4.90
CA ALA A 36 5.18 0.22 -5.87
C ALA A 36 5.48 -0.34 -7.27
N ASN A 37 5.76 -1.64 -7.37
CA ASN A 37 5.96 -2.34 -8.65
C ASN A 37 4.68 -2.98 -9.20
N ASP A 38 3.55 -2.84 -8.50
CA ASP A 38 2.27 -3.32 -9.00
C ASP A 38 1.95 -2.66 -10.37
N ALA A 39 1.14 -3.33 -11.18
CA ALA A 39 0.65 -2.73 -12.41
C ALA A 39 -0.72 -2.09 -12.18
N LEU A 40 -0.90 -0.84 -12.62
CA LEU A 40 -2.24 -0.27 -12.73
C LEU A 40 -2.99 -1.03 -13.82
N GLN A 41 -4.11 -1.65 -13.46
CA GLN A 41 -4.89 -2.43 -14.41
C GLN A 41 -6.12 -1.64 -14.89
N ARG A 42 -6.83 -0.98 -13.96
CA ARG A 42 -8.03 -0.21 -14.27
C ARG A 42 -8.17 1.00 -13.36
N SER A 43 -8.78 2.05 -13.89
CA SER A 43 -9.25 3.22 -13.16
C SER A 43 -10.71 3.48 -13.56
N TYR A 44 -11.57 3.66 -12.56
CA TYR A 44 -12.99 3.96 -12.76
C TYR A 44 -13.34 5.23 -12.01
N GLN A 45 -13.96 6.18 -12.70
CA GLN A 45 -14.54 7.34 -12.06
C GLN A 45 -15.89 6.97 -11.47
N LEU A 46 -16.03 7.06 -10.15
CA LEU A 46 -17.28 6.79 -9.45
C LEU A 46 -18.12 8.06 -9.29
N SER A 47 -17.47 9.20 -9.08
CA SER A 47 -18.09 10.53 -9.02
C SER A 47 -17.08 11.62 -9.41
N GLU A 48 -17.46 12.90 -9.31
CA GLU A 48 -16.54 14.03 -9.53
C GLU A 48 -15.35 14.01 -8.57
N ARG A 49 -15.50 13.41 -7.38
CA ARG A 49 -14.49 13.43 -6.32
C ARG A 49 -13.90 12.06 -6.00
N GLN A 50 -14.52 10.99 -6.46
CA GLN A 50 -14.14 9.63 -6.08
C GLN A 50 -13.79 8.77 -7.28
N TRP A 51 -12.64 8.09 -7.17
CA TRP A 51 -12.11 7.16 -8.14
C TRP A 51 -11.81 5.82 -7.48
N LEU A 52 -12.02 4.76 -8.26
CA LEU A 52 -11.69 3.40 -7.91
C LEU A 52 -10.54 2.94 -8.79
N TYR A 53 -9.39 2.72 -8.17
CA TYR A 53 -8.19 2.22 -8.84
C TYR A 53 -7.97 0.75 -8.52
N MET A 54 -7.54 -0.02 -9.52
CA MET A 54 -7.24 -1.43 -9.40
C MET A 54 -5.79 -1.67 -9.78
N THR A 55 -5.01 -2.22 -8.86
CA THR A 55 -3.64 -2.69 -9.11
C THR A 55 -3.56 -4.21 -9.03
N VAL A 56 -2.59 -4.78 -9.74
CA VAL A 56 -2.27 -6.21 -9.69
C VAL A 56 -0.82 -6.41 -9.27
N SER A 57 -0.60 -7.35 -8.36
CA SER A 57 0.75 -7.72 -7.91
C SER A 57 1.57 -8.28 -9.06
N ARG A 58 2.67 -7.61 -9.41
CA ARG A 58 3.59 -8.05 -10.49
C ARG A 58 4.81 -8.83 -9.96
N ASP A 59 5.14 -8.68 -8.68
CA ASP A 59 6.36 -9.22 -8.08
C ASP A 59 6.24 -10.68 -7.60
N GLY A 60 5.11 -11.32 -7.86
CA GLY A 60 4.91 -12.72 -7.56
C GLY A 60 5.55 -13.59 -8.63
N GLY A 61 6.67 -14.26 -8.31
CA GLY A 61 7.13 -15.40 -9.10
C GLY A 61 6.05 -16.49 -9.20
N ALA A 62 6.32 -17.60 -9.90
CA ALA A 62 5.30 -18.63 -10.19
C ALA A 62 4.54 -19.20 -8.98
N THR A 63 5.06 -19.03 -7.77
CA THR A 63 4.50 -19.58 -6.52
C THR A 63 3.70 -18.56 -5.69
N VAL A 64 3.70 -17.28 -6.06
CA VAL A 64 2.97 -16.24 -5.32
C VAL A 64 1.62 -16.00 -6.01
N PRO A 65 0.49 -16.11 -5.32
CA PRO A 65 -0.82 -15.90 -5.92
C PRO A 65 -0.96 -14.46 -6.40
N THR A 66 -1.55 -14.26 -7.57
CA THR A 66 -1.93 -12.93 -8.07
C THR A 66 -2.94 -12.30 -7.13
N VAL A 67 -2.60 -11.13 -6.57
CA VAL A 67 -3.49 -10.36 -5.71
C VAL A 67 -3.92 -9.09 -6.46
N TYR A 68 -5.23 -8.91 -6.54
CA TYR A 68 -5.87 -7.69 -6.99
C TYR A 68 -6.17 -6.79 -5.79
N ARG A 69 -5.78 -5.52 -5.90
CA ARG A 69 -5.95 -4.52 -4.85
C ARG A 69 -6.79 -3.37 -5.37
N TYR A 70 -7.80 -2.99 -4.61
CA TYR A 70 -8.73 -1.93 -4.94
C TYR A 70 -8.58 -0.76 -3.99
N TYR A 71 -8.36 0.42 -4.55
CA TYR A 71 -8.15 1.65 -3.81
C TYR A 71 -9.25 2.65 -4.13
N LEU A 72 -9.78 3.25 -3.08
CA LEU A 72 -10.74 4.34 -3.16
C LEU A 72 -10.04 5.63 -2.76
N THR A 73 -9.92 6.55 -3.69
CA THR A 73 -9.25 7.84 -3.49
C THR A 73 -9.81 8.88 -4.45
N GLY A 74 -9.44 10.15 -4.25
CA GLY A 74 -9.66 11.18 -5.25
C GLY A 74 -8.89 10.93 -6.55
N GLN A 75 -9.16 11.75 -7.56
CA GLN A 75 -8.47 11.66 -8.85
C GLN A 75 -6.96 11.83 -8.66
N LEU A 76 -6.21 10.80 -9.05
CA LEU A 76 -4.75 10.85 -9.12
C LEU A 76 -4.31 11.29 -10.52
N GLN A 77 -3.32 12.17 -10.57
CA GLN A 77 -2.74 12.67 -11.82
C GLN A 77 -1.33 12.11 -12.03
N GLY A 78 -0.95 11.94 -13.29
CA GLY A 78 0.38 11.47 -13.69
C GLY A 78 0.34 10.25 -14.61
N THR A 79 1.50 9.62 -14.79
CA THR A 79 1.63 8.34 -15.50
C THR A 79 1.15 7.17 -14.63
N ASP A 80 0.84 6.03 -15.25
CA ASP A 80 0.42 4.81 -14.52
C ASP A 80 1.40 4.42 -13.40
N ALA A 81 2.70 4.55 -13.64
CA ALA A 81 3.73 4.28 -12.63
C ALA A 81 3.67 5.27 -11.45
N ALA A 82 3.43 6.55 -11.73
CA ALA A 82 3.28 7.57 -10.68
C ALA A 82 1.99 7.36 -9.88
N ILE A 83 0.91 6.90 -10.53
CA ILE A 83 -0.36 6.55 -9.87
C ILE A 83 -0.13 5.34 -8.96
N VAL A 84 0.50 4.26 -9.44
CA VAL A 84 0.82 3.08 -8.61
C VAL A 84 1.67 3.47 -7.40
N GLN A 85 2.69 4.31 -7.60
CA GLN A 85 3.54 4.76 -6.49
C GLN A 85 2.71 5.48 -5.40
N GLN A 86 1.80 6.36 -5.80
CA GLN A 86 0.88 7.04 -4.86
C GLN A 86 -0.06 6.04 -4.18
N LEU A 87 -0.63 5.08 -4.93
CA LEU A 87 -1.51 4.05 -4.39
C LEU A 87 -0.78 3.11 -3.42
N SER A 88 0.50 2.81 -3.67
CA SER A 88 1.33 1.95 -2.83
C SER A 88 1.57 2.50 -1.42
N ALA A 89 1.47 3.83 -1.26
CA ALA A 89 1.53 4.49 0.05
C ALA A 89 0.16 4.48 0.78
N GLY A 90 -0.92 4.24 0.04
CA GLY A 90 -2.27 4.13 0.56
C GLY A 90 -2.61 2.72 1.05
N THR A 91 -3.76 2.60 1.70
CA THR A 91 -4.32 1.31 2.12
C THR A 91 -5.41 0.88 1.14
N PRO A 92 -5.33 -0.30 0.51
CA PRO A 92 -6.39 -0.82 -0.33
C PRO A 92 -7.60 -1.17 0.52
N VAL A 93 -8.80 -0.86 0.03
CA VAL A 93 -10.08 -1.18 0.66
C VAL A 93 -10.39 -2.67 0.54
N ILE A 94 -10.04 -3.27 -0.60
CA ILE A 94 -10.22 -4.70 -0.87
C ILE A 94 -8.92 -5.27 -1.43
N GLU A 95 -8.43 -6.36 -0.83
CA GLU A 95 -7.38 -7.20 -1.41
C GLU A 95 -7.95 -8.61 -1.64
N GLY A 96 -7.73 -9.19 -2.82
CA GLY A 96 -8.24 -10.54 -3.11
C GLY A 96 -7.88 -11.08 -4.48
N ALA A 97 -8.44 -12.24 -4.82
CA ALA A 97 -8.24 -12.93 -6.11
C ALA A 97 -9.50 -12.92 -6.99
N GLY A 98 -10.43 -12.01 -6.72
CA GLY A 98 -11.68 -11.79 -7.43
C GLY A 98 -11.73 -10.46 -8.18
N SER A 99 -12.92 -10.09 -8.64
CA SER A 99 -13.17 -8.86 -9.37
C SER A 99 -14.38 -8.10 -8.84
N ILE A 100 -14.34 -6.78 -9.01
CA ILE A 100 -15.51 -5.91 -8.82
C ILE A 100 -16.35 -5.97 -10.11
N SER A 101 -17.62 -6.35 -9.98
CA SER A 101 -18.58 -6.34 -11.08
C SER A 101 -19.31 -5.00 -11.19
N GLU A 102 -19.46 -4.29 -10.07
CA GLU A 102 -20.22 -3.05 -9.99
C GLU A 102 -19.68 -2.17 -8.86
N ALA A 103 -19.51 -0.88 -9.13
CA ALA A 103 -19.18 0.12 -8.13
C ALA A 103 -19.95 1.40 -8.46
N ARG A 104 -20.69 1.94 -7.49
CA ARG A 104 -21.51 3.15 -7.66
C ARG A 104 -21.52 3.98 -6.38
N VAL A 105 -21.78 5.27 -6.51
CA VAL A 105 -22.03 6.15 -5.36
C VAL A 105 -23.53 6.25 -5.15
N ASP A 106 -23.99 6.08 -3.92
CA ASP A 106 -25.39 6.21 -3.55
C ASP A 106 -25.78 7.69 -3.38
N GLN A 107 -27.04 7.95 -3.00
CA GLN A 107 -27.55 9.31 -2.80
C GLN A 107 -27.00 9.99 -1.54
N ASN A 108 -26.46 9.22 -0.59
CA ASN A 108 -25.87 9.69 0.66
C ASN A 108 -24.36 9.96 0.53
N GLY A 109 -23.75 9.56 -0.58
CA GLY A 109 -22.31 9.65 -0.83
C GLY A 109 -21.53 8.38 -0.45
N ASP A 110 -22.21 7.33 -0.01
CA ASP A 110 -21.63 6.02 0.28
C ASP A 110 -21.31 5.28 -1.04
N ILE A 111 -20.33 4.39 -0.99
CA ILE A 111 -19.83 3.69 -2.18
C ILE A 111 -20.26 2.23 -2.11
N ASP A 112 -21.22 1.87 -2.95
CA ASP A 112 -21.71 0.51 -3.11
C ASP A 112 -20.78 -0.26 -4.05
N ILE A 113 -20.18 -1.34 -3.55
CA ILE A 113 -19.28 -2.21 -4.32
C ILE A 113 -19.80 -3.65 -4.31
N THR A 114 -20.04 -4.21 -5.50
CA THR A 114 -20.28 -5.64 -5.67
C THR A 114 -18.98 -6.34 -6.08
N TYR A 115 -18.46 -7.14 -5.16
CA TYR A 115 -17.25 -7.94 -5.34
C TYR A 115 -17.58 -9.43 -5.46
N ALA A 116 -16.93 -10.13 -6.39
CA ALA A 116 -17.05 -11.57 -6.55
C ALA A 116 -15.68 -12.24 -6.56
N GLY A 117 -15.49 -13.23 -5.70
CA GLY A 117 -14.28 -14.04 -5.62
C GLY A 117 -13.73 -14.14 -4.20
N LYS A 118 -12.48 -14.60 -4.08
CA LYS A 118 -11.83 -14.75 -2.78
C LYS A 118 -11.34 -13.41 -2.26
N VAL A 119 -11.90 -12.98 -1.13
CA VAL A 119 -11.43 -11.82 -0.37
C VAL A 119 -10.31 -12.28 0.57
N LEU A 120 -9.19 -11.53 0.59
CA LEU A 120 -8.10 -11.72 1.54
C LEU A 120 -8.21 -10.70 2.69
N THR A 121 -8.43 -9.44 2.34
CA THR A 121 -8.49 -8.33 3.31
C THR A 121 -9.57 -7.33 2.91
N LEU A 122 -10.26 -6.80 3.91
CA LEU A 122 -11.14 -5.64 3.82
C LEU A 122 -10.65 -4.59 4.81
N ASN A 123 -10.35 -3.37 4.33
CA ASN A 123 -9.90 -2.27 5.16
C ASN A 123 -10.80 -1.05 4.98
N GLY A 124 -11.09 -0.36 6.08
CA GLY A 124 -11.93 0.84 6.09
C GLY A 124 -13.14 0.69 7.00
N SER A 125 -14.01 1.70 6.94
CA SER A 125 -15.29 1.71 7.65
C SER A 125 -16.40 1.35 6.67
N PHE A 126 -17.21 0.36 7.01
CA PHE A 126 -18.28 -0.14 6.15
C PHE A 126 -19.63 0.14 6.82
N ALA A 127 -20.54 0.78 6.09
CA ALA A 127 -21.90 1.02 6.57
C ALA A 127 -22.75 -0.27 6.58
N ASP A 128 -22.62 -1.10 5.54
CA ASP A 128 -23.28 -2.42 5.42
C ASP A 128 -22.34 -3.40 4.68
N VAL A 129 -22.35 -4.67 5.08
CA VAL A 129 -21.55 -5.74 4.43
C VAL A 129 -22.45 -6.93 4.14
N ARG A 130 -22.65 -7.25 2.86
CA ARG A 130 -23.48 -8.38 2.40
C ARG A 130 -22.63 -9.47 1.79
N LEU A 131 -22.75 -10.69 2.32
CA LEU A 131 -22.02 -11.86 1.85
C LEU A 131 -22.98 -12.88 1.22
N LYS A 132 -22.62 -13.37 0.03
CA LYS A 132 -23.28 -14.51 -0.63
C LYS A 132 -22.26 -15.60 -0.85
N ILE A 133 -22.44 -16.73 -0.17
CA ILE A 133 -21.51 -17.88 -0.26
C ILE A 133 -22.02 -18.82 -1.36
N LYS A 134 -21.20 -19.05 -2.39
CA LYS A 134 -21.46 -20.12 -3.36
C LYS A 134 -21.07 -21.46 -2.72
N GLN A 135 -22.01 -22.40 -2.69
CA GLN A 135 -21.76 -23.80 -2.33
C GLN A 135 -21.27 -24.59 -3.55
#